data_AF-A0A959MFG9-F1
#
_entry.id   AF-A0A959MFG9-F1
#
_cell.length_a   1.000
_cell.length_b   1.000
_cell.length_c   1.000
_cell.angle_alpha   90.00
_cell.angle_beta   90.00
_cell.angle_gamma   90.00
#
_symmetry.space_group_name_H-M   'P 1'
#
loop_
_entity.id
_entity.type
_entity.pdbx_description
1 polymer ?
#
loop_
_entity_poly.entity_id
_entity_poly.type
_entity_poly.pdbx_seq_one_letter_code
_entity_poly.pdbx_strand_id
1 'polypeptide(L)'
;MAITATAQPGFEEIEALQEVIASVAGDTFDGNPCSLTAEQREEIDRLAEEELGYSLHFAEIPCDSLDGLLDDAGHDGWLDGDGFDGWLEEDGFDGWLEDGGFDGWDGHDGGFDGWDGHDGWDGHDGGMDGFDPSDFEERFLAILHEVAGEDFEGDPCELTEAQREEINARLLEEFGEDCPVQVVCGDDLEGWEDHGGEGDVDFSDVDLEALNRIVVAVAGEDFDGNPCGLTDAQREEIDRLAEEELGYSLHFAEIPCDSLDEMLGEDWMEGEEHDGGMDGFDPSDFEERFLAILHEVAGEDFEGDPCELTEAQREEINARLLEEFGEDCPVQVVCGDDLEGWDNQGGDGGGDIDLSNEDFDRLITIVLSVAGENFDGDPCSLTDAQREEIDRLVEEELGLSLQFAEIPCGVAGRNPVNNNPAVEQAETVLQAASQKLADHKIIQQRLYPNPVTSSTTVEFRGPEGSGRVSVINSRGQTLISRDITTVKGQNSLELNMSTLLPGSYFVVITVENIVSEMLPVVLQ
;
A
#
# COMPACT_ATOMS: atom_id res chain seq x y z
N MET A 1 -37.56 15.88 16.66
CA MET A 1 -37.43 17.00 15.71
C MET A 1 -36.31 16.54 14.81
N ALA A 2 -36.66 16.04 13.63
CA ALA A 2 -35.73 15.31 12.75
C ALA A 2 -34.72 16.30 12.15
N ILE A 3 -33.44 15.93 12.20
CA ILE A 3 -32.36 16.62 11.50
C ILE A 3 -32.05 15.77 10.26
N THR A 4 -31.95 16.48 9.15
CA THR A 4 -31.96 16.02 7.77
C THR A 4 -30.61 15.41 7.39
N ALA A 5 -30.63 14.26 6.72
CA ALA A 5 -29.49 13.69 6.02
C ALA A 5 -29.08 14.60 4.84
N THR A 6 -27.78 14.85 4.69
CA THR A 6 -27.19 15.52 3.53
C THR A 6 -27.02 14.52 2.40
N ALA A 7 -27.92 14.57 1.41
CA ALA A 7 -27.77 13.85 0.16
C ALA A 7 -26.72 14.54 -0.73
N GLN A 8 -26.00 13.76 -1.54
CA GLN A 8 -25.15 14.31 -2.61
C GLN A 8 -26.00 15.15 -3.58
N PRO A 9 -25.46 16.27 -4.09
CA PRO A 9 -26.23 17.13 -4.96
C PRO A 9 -26.61 16.40 -6.24
N GLY A 10 -27.92 16.26 -6.47
CA GLY A 10 -28.43 15.77 -7.75
C GLY A 10 -28.03 16.68 -8.90
N PHE A 11 -28.11 16.18 -10.14
CA PHE A 11 -27.81 16.97 -11.34
C PHE A 11 -28.55 18.33 -11.39
N GLU A 12 -29.77 18.40 -10.85
CA GLU A 12 -30.55 19.65 -10.72
C GLU A 12 -29.92 20.66 -9.75
N GLU A 13 -29.23 20.20 -8.70
CA GLU A 13 -28.55 21.07 -7.73
C GLU A 13 -27.26 21.65 -8.29
N ILE A 14 -26.57 20.91 -9.16
CA ILE A 14 -25.39 21.42 -9.88
C ILE A 14 -25.79 22.55 -10.85
N GLU A 15 -26.88 22.38 -11.59
CA GLU A 15 -27.39 23.44 -12.48
C GLU A 15 -27.82 24.68 -11.68
N ALA A 16 -28.47 24.49 -10.53
CA ALA A 16 -28.88 25.58 -9.65
C ALA A 16 -27.66 26.31 -9.03
N LEU A 17 -26.63 25.58 -8.62
CA LEU A 17 -25.38 26.16 -8.12
C LEU A 17 -24.66 26.97 -9.20
N GLN A 18 -24.63 26.47 -10.44
CA GLN A 18 -24.07 27.21 -11.57
C GLN A 18 -24.85 28.51 -11.84
N GLU A 19 -26.18 28.51 -11.69
CA GLU A 19 -27.00 29.72 -11.82
C GLU A 19 -26.70 30.73 -10.72
N VAL A 20 -26.53 30.29 -9.46
CA VAL A 20 -26.12 31.15 -8.34
C VAL A 20 -24.76 31.79 -8.62
N ILE A 21 -23.75 31.00 -8.96
CA ILE A 21 -22.40 31.50 -9.25
C ILE A 21 -22.43 32.47 -10.43
N ALA A 22 -23.10 32.13 -11.54
CA ALA A 22 -23.22 33.00 -12.71
C ALA A 22 -23.96 34.31 -12.40
N SER A 23 -24.91 34.31 -11.45
CA SER A 23 -25.64 35.53 -11.06
C SER A 23 -24.78 36.56 -10.32
N VAL A 24 -23.79 36.11 -9.55
CA VAL A 24 -22.90 36.96 -8.74
C VAL A 24 -21.58 37.27 -9.46
N ALA A 25 -20.99 36.26 -10.08
CA ALA A 25 -19.71 36.36 -10.79
C ALA A 25 -19.87 36.86 -12.22
N GLY A 26 -21.06 36.75 -12.82
CA GLY A 26 -21.26 36.91 -14.25
C GLY A 26 -20.62 35.78 -15.06
N ASP A 27 -20.41 36.02 -16.36
CA ASP A 27 -19.78 35.05 -17.27
C ASP A 27 -18.24 34.92 -17.09
N THR A 28 -17.67 35.50 -16.02
CA THR A 28 -16.21 35.56 -15.81
C THR A 28 -15.67 34.57 -14.79
N PHE A 29 -16.50 33.71 -14.21
CA PHE A 29 -16.02 32.66 -13.31
C PHE A 29 -15.32 31.56 -14.11
N ASP A 30 -14.04 31.34 -13.81
CA ASP A 30 -13.16 30.37 -14.44
C ASP A 30 -13.09 29.03 -13.68
N GLY A 31 -13.89 28.89 -12.62
CA GLY A 31 -13.86 27.73 -11.73
C GLY A 31 -12.95 27.91 -10.51
N ASN A 32 -12.14 28.98 -10.46
CA ASN A 32 -11.30 29.27 -9.31
C ASN A 32 -12.00 30.26 -8.35
N PRO A 33 -12.38 29.86 -7.11
CA PRO A 33 -12.99 30.79 -6.15
C PRO A 33 -12.14 32.05 -5.89
N CYS A 34 -10.82 31.95 -6.00
CA CYS A 34 -9.91 33.07 -5.80
C CYS A 34 -9.89 34.09 -6.95
N SER A 35 -10.50 33.79 -8.11
CA SER A 35 -10.73 34.79 -9.16
C SER A 35 -11.87 35.75 -8.81
N LEU A 36 -12.67 35.42 -7.78
CA LEU A 36 -13.76 36.24 -7.26
C LEU A 36 -13.27 37.18 -6.16
N THR A 37 -13.86 38.38 -6.10
CA THR A 37 -13.67 39.30 -4.97
C THR A 37 -14.24 38.70 -3.68
N ALA A 38 -13.72 39.11 -2.52
CA ALA A 38 -14.23 38.66 -1.22
C ALA A 38 -15.74 38.90 -1.07
N GLU A 39 -16.24 40.04 -1.56
CA GLU A 39 -17.66 40.39 -1.57
C GLU A 39 -18.49 39.43 -2.43
N GLN A 40 -17.96 38.97 -3.57
CA GLN A 40 -18.63 37.98 -4.43
C GLN A 40 -18.64 36.59 -3.79
N ARG A 41 -17.57 36.20 -3.09
CA ARG A 41 -17.50 34.92 -2.38
C ARG A 41 -18.52 34.85 -1.25
N GLU A 42 -18.60 35.89 -0.42
CA GLU A 42 -19.62 36.01 0.63
C GLU A 42 -21.05 35.98 0.08
N GLU A 43 -21.29 36.66 -1.05
CA GLU A 43 -22.63 36.68 -1.67
C GLU A 43 -23.02 35.33 -2.29
N ILE A 44 -22.07 34.60 -2.88
CA ILE A 44 -22.30 33.23 -3.39
C ILE A 44 -22.63 32.29 -2.23
N ASP A 45 -21.87 32.32 -1.13
CA ASP A 45 -22.16 31.49 0.04
C ASP A 45 -23.55 31.79 0.61
N ARG A 46 -23.90 33.08 0.71
CA ARG A 46 -25.21 33.53 1.19
C ARG A 46 -26.35 33.02 0.30
N LEU A 47 -26.19 33.06 -1.02
CA LEU A 47 -27.21 32.60 -1.97
C LEU A 47 -27.28 31.07 -2.04
N ALA A 48 -26.15 30.37 -1.98
CA ALA A 48 -26.14 28.92 -1.90
C ALA A 48 -26.85 28.43 -0.63
N GLU A 49 -26.63 29.08 0.51
CA GLU A 49 -27.31 28.74 1.76
C GLU A 49 -28.82 29.07 1.70
N GLU A 50 -29.20 30.22 1.13
CA GLU A 50 -30.61 30.65 1.02
C GLU A 50 -31.41 29.81 0.02
N GLU A 51 -30.83 29.48 -1.14
CA GLU A 51 -31.52 28.83 -2.25
C GLU A 51 -31.36 27.30 -2.25
N LEU A 52 -30.19 26.79 -1.86
CA LEU A 52 -29.84 25.38 -1.95
C LEU A 52 -29.72 24.71 -0.56
N GLY A 53 -29.64 25.50 0.51
CA GLY A 53 -29.61 24.99 1.88
C GLY A 53 -28.24 24.50 2.35
N TYR A 54 -27.15 24.87 1.67
CA TYR A 54 -25.78 24.55 2.07
C TYR A 54 -24.80 25.70 1.79
N SER A 55 -23.72 25.76 2.55
CA SER A 55 -22.63 26.73 2.39
C SER A 55 -21.51 26.13 1.54
N LEU A 56 -20.91 26.91 0.62
CA LEU A 56 -19.71 26.49 -0.13
C LEU A 56 -18.41 26.86 0.60
N HIS A 57 -18.50 27.71 1.62
CA HIS A 57 -17.37 28.29 2.35
C HIS A 57 -16.37 29.04 1.45
N PHE A 58 -16.81 29.61 0.33
CA PHE A 58 -15.95 30.39 -0.56
C PHE A 58 -15.35 31.61 0.15
N ALA A 59 -16.08 32.23 1.09
CA ALA A 59 -15.61 33.36 1.87
C ALA A 59 -14.43 32.99 2.80
N GLU A 60 -14.32 31.73 3.19
CA GLU A 60 -13.28 31.25 4.12
C GLU A 60 -11.98 30.86 3.42
N ILE A 61 -11.98 30.77 2.08
CA ILE A 61 -10.80 30.41 1.29
C ILE A 61 -9.76 31.57 1.36
N PRO A 62 -8.56 31.34 1.92
CA PRO A 62 -7.53 32.35 2.02
C PRO A 62 -6.83 32.54 0.67
N CYS A 63 -7.29 33.50 -0.13
CA CYS A 63 -6.72 33.77 -1.45
C CYS A 63 -5.48 34.69 -1.42
N ASP A 64 -5.13 35.25 -0.26
CA ASP A 64 -4.03 36.20 -0.11
C ASP A 64 -2.63 35.53 -0.13
N SER A 65 -2.56 34.20 -0.07
CA SER A 65 -1.31 33.42 -0.08
C SER A 65 -0.97 32.80 -1.45
N LEU A 66 -1.81 32.97 -2.46
CA LEU A 66 -1.65 32.32 -3.77
C LEU A 66 -0.96 33.20 -4.84
N ASP A 67 -0.75 34.49 -4.58
CA ASP A 67 -0.12 35.44 -5.52
C ASP A 67 1.39 35.18 -5.78
N GLY A 68 1.98 34.14 -5.17
CA GLY A 68 3.38 33.74 -5.41
C GLY A 68 3.56 32.41 -6.15
N LEU A 69 2.49 31.66 -6.43
CA LEU A 69 2.59 30.24 -6.81
C LEU A 69 1.92 29.87 -8.15
N LEU A 70 1.32 30.83 -8.87
CA LEU A 70 0.50 30.53 -10.05
C LEU A 70 0.93 31.22 -11.37
N ASP A 71 2.10 31.85 -11.42
CA ASP A 71 2.67 32.27 -12.70
C ASP A 71 3.60 31.17 -13.24
N ASP A 72 3.06 30.34 -14.14
CA ASP A 72 3.75 29.48 -15.13
C ASP A 72 4.91 28.57 -14.65
N ALA A 73 4.61 27.40 -14.08
CA ALA A 73 5.42 26.16 -14.22
C ALA A 73 4.66 24.94 -13.65
N GLY A 74 5.05 23.73 -14.07
CA GLY A 74 4.31 22.48 -13.86
C GLY A 74 4.09 22.05 -12.41
N HIS A 75 3.01 21.30 -12.22
CA HIS A 75 2.65 20.65 -10.97
C HIS A 75 3.49 19.39 -10.73
N ASP A 76 4.49 19.51 -9.88
CA ASP A 76 5.03 18.47 -9.00
C ASP A 76 6.02 19.10 -8.03
N GLY A 77 5.70 19.05 -6.74
CA GLY A 77 6.57 19.58 -5.68
C GLY A 77 5.78 20.00 -4.44
N TRP A 78 5.31 19.02 -3.68
CA TRP A 78 5.10 19.20 -2.24
C TRP A 78 6.45 19.55 -1.60
N LEU A 79 6.50 20.58 -0.76
CA LEU A 79 7.65 20.85 0.10
C LEU A 79 7.23 21.07 1.55
N ASP A 80 8.03 20.44 2.38
CA ASP A 80 8.03 20.37 3.84
C ASP A 80 8.10 21.74 4.51
N GLY A 81 7.36 21.86 5.60
CA GLY A 81 7.31 23.06 6.44
C GLY A 81 8.24 22.95 7.63
N ASP A 82 9.48 23.43 7.48
CA ASP A 82 10.32 23.81 8.63
C ASP A 82 10.36 25.34 8.77
N GLY A 83 10.04 25.77 9.99
CA GLY A 83 9.78 27.16 10.37
C GLY A 83 10.98 28.11 10.26
N PHE A 84 10.66 29.37 10.01
CA PHE A 84 11.57 30.50 10.24
C PHE A 84 10.90 31.58 11.08
N ASP A 85 11.34 31.68 12.33
CA ASP A 85 11.05 32.80 13.21
C ASP A 85 11.90 34.01 12.80
N GLY A 86 11.26 35.03 12.22
CA GLY A 86 11.89 36.31 11.90
C GLY A 86 12.07 37.18 13.15
N TRP A 87 13.32 37.42 13.53
CA TRP A 87 13.72 38.51 14.41
C TRP A 87 13.86 39.82 13.62
N LEU A 88 13.14 40.84 14.08
CA LEU A 88 13.31 42.25 13.70
C LEU A 88 14.57 42.84 14.34
N GLU A 89 15.33 43.63 13.57
CA GLU A 89 15.98 44.91 13.93
C GLU A 89 16.72 45.45 12.69
N GLU A 90 16.21 46.52 12.06
CA GLU A 90 16.75 47.89 12.16
C GLU A 90 18.28 48.00 11.96
N ASP A 91 18.70 48.35 10.74
CA ASP A 91 19.46 49.59 10.49
C ASP A 91 19.74 49.78 8.99
N GLY A 92 19.59 51.03 8.53
CA GLY A 92 19.74 51.41 7.13
C GLY A 92 21.17 51.78 6.74
N PHE A 93 21.44 51.79 5.44
CA PHE A 93 22.55 52.56 4.87
C PHE A 93 22.26 53.01 3.44
N ASP A 94 22.46 54.30 3.20
CA ASP A 94 22.19 55.01 1.97
C ASP A 94 23.29 54.81 0.91
N GLY A 95 22.85 54.70 -0.35
CA GLY A 95 23.50 55.26 -1.53
C GLY A 95 24.66 54.49 -2.15
N TRP A 96 24.66 54.34 -3.47
CA TRP A 96 25.56 55.05 -4.40
C TRP A 96 25.14 54.71 -5.84
N LEU A 97 24.89 55.78 -6.62
CA LEU A 97 24.72 55.77 -8.07
C LEU A 97 26.09 55.66 -8.74
N GLU A 98 26.21 54.83 -9.78
CA GLU A 98 27.16 54.95 -10.91
C GLU A 98 26.67 53.97 -12.00
N ASP A 99 26.01 54.41 -13.08
CA ASP A 99 26.55 54.89 -14.37
C ASP A 99 27.41 53.86 -15.15
N GLY A 100 26.90 53.45 -16.32
CA GLY A 100 27.60 52.76 -17.42
C GLY A 100 26.84 51.51 -17.90
N GLY A 101 26.11 51.48 -19.02
CA GLY A 101 26.31 52.18 -20.29
C GLY A 101 27.29 51.41 -21.18
N PHE A 102 26.80 50.42 -21.94
CA PHE A 102 27.50 49.94 -23.14
C PHE A 102 26.50 49.60 -24.25
N ASP A 103 26.71 50.28 -25.39
CA ASP A 103 25.92 50.20 -26.60
C ASP A 103 26.46 49.11 -27.54
N GLY A 104 25.57 48.67 -28.43
CA GLY A 104 25.70 47.53 -29.34
C GLY A 104 26.84 47.51 -30.34
N TRP A 105 27.01 46.32 -30.93
CA TRP A 105 27.66 46.11 -32.23
C TRP A 105 26.77 45.18 -33.07
N ASP A 106 26.20 45.73 -34.14
CA ASP A 106 25.67 44.97 -35.28
C ASP A 106 26.81 44.64 -36.25
N GLY A 107 26.82 43.43 -36.83
CA GLY A 107 27.65 43.16 -38.00
C GLY A 107 27.76 41.71 -38.49
N HIS A 108 26.86 41.35 -39.41
CA HIS A 108 27.02 40.49 -40.60
C HIS A 108 27.27 38.97 -40.52
N ASP A 109 26.27 38.26 -41.08
CA ASP A 109 26.30 37.18 -42.09
C ASP A 109 27.34 36.06 -42.03
N GLY A 110 26.84 34.85 -41.77
CA GLY A 110 27.14 33.66 -42.56
C GLY A 110 27.99 32.58 -41.88
N GLY A 111 27.34 31.51 -41.42
CA GLY A 111 28.00 30.26 -41.06
C GLY A 111 27.03 29.29 -40.39
N PHE A 112 26.74 28.19 -41.06
CA PHE A 112 26.20 26.97 -40.44
C PHE A 112 27.16 26.52 -39.34
N ASP A 113 26.63 26.16 -38.16
CA ASP A 113 27.09 25.14 -37.20
C ASP A 113 25.88 24.91 -36.24
N GLY A 114 25.38 23.69 -36.05
CA GLY A 114 25.69 22.89 -34.86
C GLY A 114 24.75 23.29 -33.72
N TRP A 115 23.68 22.52 -33.47
CA TRP A 115 22.91 22.67 -32.23
C TRP A 115 23.74 22.05 -31.11
N ASP A 116 24.28 22.93 -30.27
CA ASP A 116 24.98 22.58 -29.04
C ASP A 116 24.00 21.98 -28.04
N GLY A 117 24.46 20.92 -27.37
CA GLY A 117 23.84 20.35 -26.19
C GLY A 117 23.94 21.30 -25.01
N HIS A 118 22.96 21.21 -24.13
CA HIS A 118 22.98 21.87 -22.83
C HIS A 118 23.81 21.04 -21.85
N ASP A 119 25.01 21.52 -21.52
CA ASP A 119 25.67 21.25 -20.23
C ASP A 119 24.92 22.11 -19.18
N GLY A 120 24.49 21.63 -18.02
CA GLY A 120 25.28 21.08 -16.93
C GLY A 120 24.95 21.90 -15.67
N TRP A 121 24.20 21.32 -14.73
CA TRP A 121 24.01 21.86 -13.38
C TRP A 121 24.87 21.02 -12.45
N ASP A 122 25.94 21.63 -11.93
CA ASP A 122 26.81 21.00 -10.93
C ASP A 122 26.19 21.20 -9.54
N GLY A 123 25.58 20.13 -9.01
CA GLY A 123 25.28 19.95 -7.59
C GLY A 123 26.23 18.90 -7.03
N HIS A 124 27.05 19.27 -6.05
CA HIS A 124 28.02 18.40 -5.39
C HIS A 124 27.31 17.34 -4.54
N ASP A 125 27.29 16.08 -4.99
CA ASP A 125 27.20 14.88 -4.15
C ASP A 125 28.13 13.83 -4.76
N GLY A 126 29.09 13.33 -3.99
CA GLY A 126 30.12 12.42 -4.48
C GLY A 126 29.61 10.99 -4.58
N GLY A 127 29.46 10.47 -5.79
CA GLY A 127 29.25 9.05 -6.05
C GLY A 127 28.71 8.78 -7.45
N MET A 128 29.56 8.25 -8.34
CA MET A 128 29.23 7.81 -9.72
C MET A 128 28.86 8.92 -10.71
N ASP A 129 29.72 9.92 -10.91
CA ASP A 129 29.61 10.85 -12.04
C ASP A 129 29.95 10.13 -13.36
N GLY A 130 28.92 9.81 -14.16
CA GLY A 130 29.09 9.42 -15.57
C GLY A 130 28.62 8.02 -15.95
N PHE A 131 27.87 7.32 -15.10
CA PHE A 131 27.24 6.05 -15.47
C PHE A 131 25.90 6.31 -16.17
N ASP A 132 25.84 6.13 -17.50
CA ASP A 132 24.59 6.12 -18.25
C ASP A 132 23.96 4.71 -18.15
N PRO A 133 22.78 4.54 -17.55
CA PRO A 133 22.13 3.23 -17.44
C PRO A 133 21.89 2.55 -18.80
N SER A 134 21.77 3.33 -19.88
CA SER A 134 21.61 2.78 -21.23
C SER A 134 22.90 2.17 -21.79
N ASP A 135 24.07 2.71 -21.39
CA ASP A 135 25.37 2.11 -21.74
C ASP A 135 25.56 0.76 -21.04
N PHE A 136 25.07 0.60 -19.81
CA PHE A 136 25.15 -0.67 -19.10
C PHE A 136 24.33 -1.76 -19.80
N GLU A 137 23.07 -1.47 -20.15
CA GLU A 137 22.20 -2.43 -20.81
C GLU A 137 22.77 -2.89 -22.16
N GLU A 138 23.27 -1.95 -22.98
CA GLU A 138 23.87 -2.28 -24.28
C GLU A 138 25.13 -3.15 -24.11
N ARG A 139 25.95 -2.90 -23.08
CA ARG A 139 27.17 -3.67 -22.79
C ARG A 139 26.89 -5.03 -22.18
N PHE A 140 25.95 -5.11 -21.26
CA PHE A 140 25.50 -6.37 -20.67
C PHE A 140 24.96 -7.30 -21.76
N LEU A 141 24.09 -6.80 -22.64
CA LEU A 141 23.56 -7.57 -23.77
C LEU A 141 24.65 -7.98 -24.76
N ALA A 142 25.65 -7.13 -25.01
CA ALA A 142 26.79 -7.49 -25.86
C ALA A 142 27.62 -8.63 -25.26
N ILE A 143 27.91 -8.60 -23.95
CA ILE A 143 28.60 -9.70 -23.24
C ILE A 143 27.76 -10.97 -23.28
N LEU A 144 26.46 -10.86 -23.01
CA LEU A 144 25.52 -11.98 -23.02
C LEU A 144 25.50 -12.65 -24.40
N HIS A 145 25.36 -11.87 -25.48
CA HIS A 145 25.32 -12.40 -26.85
C HIS A 145 26.67 -12.99 -27.29
N GLU A 146 27.79 -12.47 -26.79
CA GLU A 146 29.11 -13.03 -27.10
C GLU A 146 29.31 -14.41 -26.43
N VAL A 147 28.88 -14.56 -25.18
CA VAL A 147 29.09 -15.80 -24.38
C VAL A 147 27.99 -16.84 -24.62
N ALA A 148 26.75 -16.39 -24.78
CA ALA A 148 25.57 -17.25 -24.97
C ALA A 148 25.21 -17.50 -26.45
N GLY A 149 25.72 -16.66 -27.35
CA GLY A 149 25.44 -16.69 -28.80
C GLY A 149 24.52 -15.54 -29.23
N GLU A 150 24.69 -15.06 -30.46
CA GLU A 150 23.98 -13.88 -31.02
C GLU A 150 22.45 -14.00 -31.02
N ASP A 151 21.92 -15.23 -30.92
CA ASP A 151 20.49 -15.55 -30.92
C ASP A 151 19.97 -15.98 -29.53
N PHE A 152 20.68 -15.68 -28.44
CA PHE A 152 20.24 -16.04 -27.10
C PHE A 152 19.09 -15.14 -26.64
N GLU A 153 17.85 -15.65 -26.81
CA GLU A 153 16.60 -15.04 -26.30
C GLU A 153 16.09 -15.78 -25.03
N GLY A 154 16.91 -16.65 -24.45
CA GLY A 154 16.53 -17.53 -23.33
C GLY A 154 16.63 -16.85 -21.96
N ASP A 155 16.04 -17.51 -20.97
CA ASP A 155 16.22 -17.14 -19.55
C ASP A 155 17.71 -17.28 -19.17
N PRO A 156 18.35 -16.30 -18.49
CA PRO A 156 19.72 -16.44 -17.97
C PRO A 156 20.00 -17.74 -17.20
N CYS A 157 18.98 -18.40 -16.67
CA CYS A 157 19.09 -19.71 -16.02
C CYS A 157 19.20 -20.90 -16.97
N GLU A 158 18.96 -20.71 -18.26
CA GLU A 158 19.27 -21.70 -19.30
C GLU A 158 20.75 -21.71 -19.69
N LEU A 159 21.55 -20.72 -19.23
CA LEU A 159 23.00 -20.70 -19.42
C LEU A 159 23.66 -21.89 -18.71
N THR A 160 24.79 -22.34 -19.24
CA THR A 160 25.64 -23.29 -18.50
C THR A 160 26.39 -22.56 -17.38
N GLU A 161 26.77 -23.28 -16.33
CA GLU A 161 27.58 -22.74 -15.21
C GLU A 161 28.84 -22.03 -15.72
N ALA A 162 29.54 -22.62 -16.68
CA ALA A 162 30.73 -22.03 -17.31
C ALA A 162 30.42 -20.72 -18.06
N GLN A 163 29.24 -20.59 -18.67
CA GLN A 163 28.83 -19.35 -19.34
C GLN A 163 28.48 -18.25 -18.32
N ARG A 164 27.84 -18.60 -17.19
CA ARG A 164 27.57 -17.65 -16.10
C ARG A 164 28.86 -17.12 -15.48
N GLU A 165 29.81 -18.01 -15.18
CA GLU A 165 31.13 -17.61 -14.66
C GLU A 165 31.87 -16.69 -15.64
N GLU A 166 31.82 -16.99 -16.95
CA GLU A 166 32.46 -16.15 -17.98
C GLU A 166 31.79 -14.78 -18.11
N ILE A 167 30.45 -14.70 -18.04
CA ILE A 167 29.72 -13.43 -18.05
C ILE A 167 30.08 -12.59 -16.82
N ASN A 168 30.03 -13.18 -15.62
CA ASN A 168 30.36 -12.47 -14.38
C ASN A 168 31.81 -11.98 -14.35
N ALA A 169 32.75 -12.78 -14.85
CA ALA A 169 34.14 -12.35 -14.97
C ALA A 169 34.32 -11.15 -15.93
N ARG A 170 33.57 -11.11 -17.03
CA ARG A 170 33.59 -9.98 -17.98
C ARG A 170 32.91 -8.74 -17.45
N LEU A 171 31.81 -8.89 -16.72
CA LEU A 171 31.16 -7.77 -16.03
C LEU A 171 32.10 -7.15 -14.99
N LEU A 172 32.80 -7.97 -14.20
CA LEU A 172 33.81 -7.49 -13.26
C LEU A 172 35.00 -6.80 -13.95
N GLU A 173 35.42 -7.29 -15.12
CA GLU A 173 36.51 -6.66 -15.91
C GLU A 173 36.07 -5.31 -16.51
N GLU A 174 34.83 -5.20 -17.01
CA GLU A 174 34.33 -4.00 -17.69
C GLU A 174 33.85 -2.91 -16.70
N PHE A 175 33.25 -3.30 -15.57
CA PHE A 175 32.63 -2.38 -14.60
C PHE A 175 33.39 -2.25 -13.27
N GLY A 176 34.44 -3.06 -13.06
CA GLY A 176 35.29 -3.00 -11.85
C GLY A 176 34.78 -3.86 -10.69
N GLU A 177 35.53 -3.83 -9.58
CA GLU A 177 35.24 -4.63 -8.38
C GLU A 177 33.90 -4.24 -7.70
N ASP A 178 33.39 -3.05 -7.99
CA ASP A 178 32.13 -2.51 -7.48
C ASP A 178 30.93 -2.81 -8.39
N CYS A 179 31.04 -3.75 -9.34
CA CYS A 179 29.94 -4.12 -10.24
C CYS A 179 28.80 -4.78 -9.44
N PRO A 180 27.61 -4.16 -9.34
CA PRO A 180 26.52 -4.66 -8.50
C PRO A 180 25.77 -5.85 -9.11
N VAL A 181 26.14 -6.29 -10.32
CA VAL A 181 25.39 -7.28 -11.09
C VAL A 181 26.17 -8.57 -11.23
N GLN A 182 25.55 -9.67 -10.78
CA GLN A 182 25.99 -11.04 -11.03
C GLN A 182 24.83 -11.84 -11.64
N VAL A 183 25.12 -12.65 -12.64
CA VAL A 183 24.19 -13.63 -13.20
C VAL A 183 24.27 -14.89 -12.34
N VAL A 184 23.27 -15.08 -11.47
CA VAL A 184 23.15 -16.22 -10.56
C VAL A 184 21.87 -17.00 -10.87
N CYS A 185 21.94 -18.32 -10.87
CA CYS A 185 20.79 -19.20 -11.08
C CYS A 185 20.95 -20.48 -10.26
N GLY A 186 19.97 -20.77 -9.41
CA GLY A 186 19.87 -22.00 -8.61
C GLY A 186 18.57 -22.08 -7.84
N ASP A 187 18.25 -23.28 -7.34
CA ASP A 187 17.25 -23.52 -6.29
C ASP A 187 17.75 -23.01 -4.91
N ASP A 188 18.95 -22.42 -4.86
CA ASP A 188 19.63 -21.90 -3.67
C ASP A 188 19.32 -20.40 -3.41
N LEU A 189 18.17 -19.89 -3.89
CA LEU A 189 17.68 -18.52 -3.60
C LEU A 189 16.87 -18.42 -2.29
N GLU A 190 16.86 -19.47 -1.47
CA GLU A 190 16.44 -19.34 -0.07
C GLU A 190 17.62 -18.83 0.76
N GLY A 191 17.76 -17.51 0.87
CA GLY A 191 18.66 -16.88 1.84
C GLY A 191 19.65 -15.84 1.31
N TRP A 192 19.32 -15.10 0.26
CA TRP A 192 20.06 -13.88 -0.10
C TRP A 192 19.14 -12.66 0.00
N GLU A 193 19.11 -12.07 1.19
CA GLU A 193 18.81 -10.65 1.35
C GLU A 193 20.08 -9.82 1.13
N ASP A 194 19.86 -8.59 0.73
CA ASP A 194 20.81 -7.62 0.22
C ASP A 194 21.95 -7.34 1.21
N HIS A 195 23.18 -7.76 0.91
CA HIS A 195 24.36 -7.38 1.68
C HIS A 195 25.29 -6.52 0.83
N GLY A 196 25.07 -5.20 0.92
CA GLY A 196 26.07 -4.19 0.63
C GLY A 196 27.23 -4.34 1.61
N GLY A 197 28.44 -4.48 1.08
CA GLY A 197 29.61 -4.84 1.88
C GLY A 197 30.09 -3.74 2.83
N GLU A 198 30.02 -4.01 4.14
CA GLU A 198 30.94 -3.49 5.14
C GLU A 198 31.21 -4.54 6.22
N GLY A 199 32.14 -5.47 5.97
CA GLY A 199 32.79 -6.27 7.01
C GLY A 199 31.87 -6.87 8.08
N ASP A 200 30.81 -7.56 7.67
CA ASP A 200 29.84 -8.13 8.60
C ASP A 200 30.46 -9.18 9.51
N VAL A 201 30.18 -9.04 10.79
CA VAL A 201 30.41 -10.09 11.79
C VAL A 201 29.41 -11.20 11.47
N ASP A 202 29.90 -12.40 11.19
CA ASP A 202 29.04 -13.57 10.98
C ASP A 202 28.32 -13.93 12.29
N PHE A 203 27.07 -13.51 12.43
CA PHE A 203 26.23 -13.77 13.61
C PHE A 203 25.79 -15.23 13.73
N SER A 204 26.03 -16.08 12.72
CA SER A 204 25.71 -17.50 12.83
C SER A 204 26.56 -18.23 13.89
N ASP A 205 27.70 -17.65 14.28
CA ASP A 205 28.57 -18.14 15.36
C ASP A 205 28.32 -17.43 16.72
N VAL A 206 27.37 -16.49 16.79
CA VAL A 206 27.04 -15.74 18.02
C VAL A 206 26.06 -16.54 18.87
N ASP A 207 26.46 -16.85 20.11
CA ASP A 207 25.58 -17.44 21.13
C ASP A 207 24.56 -16.37 21.58
N LEU A 208 23.46 -16.27 20.83
CA LEU A 208 22.39 -15.27 21.04
C LEU A 208 21.77 -15.38 22.45
N GLU A 209 21.69 -16.57 23.03
CA GLU A 209 21.18 -16.78 24.38
C GLU A 209 22.12 -16.16 25.42
N ALA A 210 23.43 -16.33 25.24
CA ALA A 210 24.42 -15.71 26.11
C ALA A 210 24.49 -14.18 25.90
N LEU A 211 24.34 -13.69 24.67
CA LEU A 211 24.26 -12.26 24.38
C LEU A 211 23.03 -11.61 25.02
N ASN A 212 21.85 -12.21 24.87
CA ASN A 212 20.61 -11.71 25.47
C ASN A 212 20.74 -11.64 27.01
N ARG A 213 21.34 -12.67 27.63
CA ARG A 213 21.63 -12.67 29.07
C ARG A 213 22.52 -11.50 29.50
N ILE A 214 23.54 -11.16 28.70
CA ILE A 214 24.43 -10.02 28.95
C ILE A 214 23.64 -8.71 28.83
N VAL A 215 22.83 -8.55 27.79
CA VAL A 215 22.03 -7.34 27.59
C VAL A 215 21.05 -7.12 28.73
N VAL A 216 20.24 -8.13 29.09
CA VAL A 216 19.29 -8.03 30.21
C VAL A 216 19.99 -7.73 31.53
N ALA A 217 21.17 -8.30 31.77
CA ALA A 217 21.94 -8.05 33.00
C ALA A 217 22.45 -6.59 33.10
N VAL A 218 22.77 -5.94 31.97
CA VAL A 218 23.26 -4.56 31.92
C VAL A 218 22.11 -3.54 31.81
N ALA A 219 21.07 -3.87 31.06
CA ALA A 219 19.91 -3.02 30.81
C ALA A 219 19.00 -2.92 32.05
N GLY A 220 18.92 -4.01 32.83
CA GLY A 220 18.05 -4.13 34.01
C GLY A 220 16.70 -4.77 33.67
N GLU A 221 15.92 -5.10 34.72
CA GLU A 221 14.61 -5.79 34.59
C GLU A 221 13.54 -4.97 33.84
N ASP A 222 13.77 -3.66 33.67
CA ASP A 222 12.84 -2.74 32.99
C ASP A 222 13.20 -2.53 31.50
N PHE A 223 14.08 -3.35 30.92
CA PHE A 223 14.42 -3.28 29.50
C PHE A 223 13.25 -3.75 28.64
N ASP A 224 12.79 -2.91 27.72
CA ASP A 224 11.62 -3.14 26.86
C ASP A 224 11.93 -3.94 25.59
N GLY A 225 13.13 -4.53 25.52
CA GLY A 225 13.62 -5.26 24.35
C GLY A 225 14.21 -4.37 23.26
N ASN A 226 14.12 -3.04 23.38
CA ASN A 226 14.65 -2.13 22.36
C ASN A 226 16.12 -1.74 22.65
N PRO A 227 17.10 -2.20 21.86
CA PRO A 227 18.52 -1.87 22.04
C PRO A 227 18.79 -0.36 21.99
N CYS A 228 17.94 0.39 21.30
CA CYS A 228 18.04 1.84 21.19
C CYS A 228 17.78 2.56 22.53
N GLY A 229 17.05 1.93 23.45
CA GLY A 229 16.81 2.42 24.81
C GLY A 229 18.04 2.38 25.73
N LEU A 230 19.11 1.69 25.32
CA LEU A 230 20.34 1.56 26.11
C LEU A 230 21.16 2.85 26.06
N THR A 231 21.58 3.32 27.23
CA THR A 231 22.53 4.45 27.35
C THR A 231 23.92 4.06 26.82
N ASP A 232 24.71 5.03 26.37
CA ASP A 232 26.10 4.79 25.90
C ASP A 232 26.93 3.96 26.91
N ALA A 233 26.76 4.23 28.21
CA ALA A 233 27.44 3.49 29.27
C ALA A 233 26.99 2.02 29.39
N GLN A 234 25.72 1.73 29.07
CA GLN A 234 25.22 0.35 29.01
C GLN A 234 25.73 -0.36 27.76
N ARG A 235 25.77 0.32 26.61
CA ARG A 235 26.33 -0.22 25.36
C ARG A 235 27.82 -0.57 25.52
N GLU A 236 28.62 0.34 26.08
CA GLU A 236 30.04 0.07 26.39
C GLU A 236 30.23 -1.11 27.35
N GLU A 237 29.32 -1.28 28.33
CA GLU A 237 29.41 -2.38 29.30
C GLU A 237 28.96 -3.72 28.68
N ILE A 238 27.99 -3.71 27.77
CA ILE A 238 27.59 -4.89 26.97
C ILE A 238 28.76 -5.34 26.10
N ASP A 239 29.42 -4.43 25.38
CA ASP A 239 30.61 -4.75 24.58
C ASP A 239 31.72 -5.37 25.43
N ARG A 240 31.99 -4.79 26.61
CA ARG A 240 33.01 -5.29 27.54
C ARG A 240 32.68 -6.72 28.03
N LEU A 241 31.41 -7.00 28.32
CA LEU A 241 30.97 -8.32 28.78
C LEU A 241 30.90 -9.33 27.65
N ALA A 242 30.49 -8.94 26.44
CA ALA A 242 30.52 -9.79 25.26
C ALA A 242 31.97 -10.21 24.92
N GLU A 243 32.93 -9.30 24.98
CA GLU A 243 34.35 -9.63 24.76
C GLU A 243 34.90 -10.56 25.86
N GLU A 244 34.47 -10.37 27.12
CA GLU A 244 34.90 -11.19 28.26
C GLU A 244 34.29 -12.61 28.25
N GLU A 245 32.99 -12.72 27.96
CA GLU A 245 32.23 -13.98 28.06
C GLU A 245 32.16 -14.74 26.74
N LEU A 246 32.00 -14.05 25.61
CA LEU A 246 31.80 -14.65 24.27
C LEU A 246 33.09 -14.64 23.45
N GLY A 247 34.07 -13.79 23.81
CA GLY A 247 35.39 -13.75 23.18
C GLY A 247 35.49 -12.91 21.91
N TYR A 248 34.49 -12.06 21.64
CA TYR A 248 34.48 -11.10 20.54
C TYR A 248 33.82 -9.78 20.96
N SER A 249 34.23 -8.68 20.33
CA SER A 249 33.65 -7.35 20.52
C SER A 249 32.54 -7.14 19.50
N LEU A 250 31.36 -6.74 19.95
CA LEU A 250 30.21 -6.48 19.09
C LEU A 250 30.14 -5.02 18.62
N HIS A 251 30.93 -4.12 19.24
CA HIS A 251 30.94 -2.69 18.94
C HIS A 251 29.55 -2.02 19.07
N PHE A 252 28.70 -2.48 20.00
CA PHE A 252 27.37 -1.92 20.32
C PHE A 252 27.38 -0.40 20.52
N ALA A 253 28.47 0.17 21.04
CA ALA A 253 28.59 1.61 21.20
C ALA A 253 28.82 2.39 19.88
N GLU A 254 29.27 1.71 18.82
CA GLU A 254 29.64 2.30 17.53
C GLU A 254 28.57 2.08 16.44
N ILE A 255 27.64 1.14 16.65
CA ILE A 255 26.55 0.84 15.70
C ILE A 255 25.41 1.87 15.86
N PRO A 256 24.97 2.53 14.76
CA PRO A 256 23.78 3.39 14.77
C PRO A 256 22.53 2.62 15.21
N CYS A 257 21.58 3.31 15.85
CA CYS A 257 20.37 2.69 16.39
C CYS A 257 19.55 1.96 15.33
N ASP A 258 19.39 2.56 14.15
CA ASP A 258 18.57 1.99 13.07
C ASP A 258 19.18 0.68 12.54
N SER A 259 20.52 0.58 12.51
CA SER A 259 21.23 -0.65 12.13
C SER A 259 21.17 -1.73 13.21
N LEU A 260 21.09 -1.34 14.49
CA LEU A 260 20.98 -2.30 15.61
C LEU A 260 19.62 -3.01 15.64
N ASP A 261 18.55 -2.30 15.27
CA ASP A 261 17.19 -2.85 15.15
C ASP A 261 17.12 -3.87 14.00
N GLU A 262 17.71 -3.52 12.86
CA GLU A 262 17.79 -4.38 11.67
C GLU A 262 18.72 -5.59 11.89
N MET A 263 19.85 -5.41 12.59
CA MET A 263 20.80 -6.50 12.86
C MET A 263 20.30 -7.52 13.89
N LEU A 264 19.46 -7.11 14.83
CA LEU A 264 18.93 -8.01 15.86
C LEU A 264 17.57 -8.60 15.46
N GLY A 265 16.81 -7.94 14.58
CA GLY A 265 15.54 -8.45 14.06
C GLY A 265 14.43 -8.54 15.11
N GLU A 266 13.20 -8.80 14.65
CA GLU A 266 12.01 -8.90 15.51
C GLU A 266 12.06 -10.14 16.44
N ASP A 267 12.86 -11.16 16.09
CA ASP A 267 12.92 -12.46 16.78
C ASP A 267 13.89 -12.53 17.98
N TRP A 268 14.71 -11.49 18.21
CA TRP A 268 15.78 -11.54 19.24
C TRP A 268 15.30 -11.63 20.69
N MET A 269 14.01 -11.39 20.94
CA MET A 269 13.37 -11.51 22.25
C MET A 269 12.21 -12.54 22.30
N GLU A 270 11.91 -13.27 21.21
CA GLU A 270 11.02 -14.45 21.26
C GLU A 270 11.73 -15.68 21.88
N GLY A 271 12.48 -15.46 22.97
CA GLY A 271 12.86 -16.55 23.84
C GLY A 271 11.59 -17.10 24.47
N GLU A 272 11.12 -18.24 23.95
CA GLU A 272 9.99 -19.06 24.41
C GLU A 272 9.48 -18.59 25.77
N GLU A 273 8.33 -17.91 25.78
CA GLU A 273 7.56 -17.80 27.02
C GLU A 273 7.41 -19.23 27.53
N HIS A 274 8.10 -19.57 28.62
CA HIS A 274 7.87 -20.79 29.36
C HIS A 274 6.47 -20.70 29.98
N ASP A 275 5.46 -20.92 29.15
CA ASP A 275 4.16 -21.37 29.57
C ASP A 275 4.36 -22.73 30.26
N GLY A 276 3.84 -22.84 31.48
CA GLY A 276 4.03 -24.00 32.35
C GLY A 276 3.27 -25.25 31.87
N GLY A 277 3.49 -25.69 30.63
CA GLY A 277 2.76 -26.74 29.94
C GLY A 277 3.65 -27.86 29.41
N MET A 278 3.67 -28.97 30.12
CA MET A 278 4.11 -30.30 29.67
C MET A 278 5.52 -30.45 29.06
N ASP A 279 6.54 -30.41 29.92
CA ASP A 279 7.85 -31.00 29.62
C ASP A 279 7.70 -32.47 29.17
N GLY A 280 7.91 -32.73 27.88
CA GLY A 280 7.99 -34.09 27.31
C GLY A 280 6.80 -34.55 26.46
N PHE A 281 5.95 -33.63 25.99
CA PHE A 281 4.95 -33.95 24.98
C PHE A 281 5.57 -33.91 23.57
N ASP A 282 5.65 -35.06 22.90
CA ASP A 282 6.09 -35.15 21.50
C ASP A 282 4.86 -34.99 20.59
N PRO A 283 4.77 -33.94 19.76
CA PRO A 283 3.64 -33.73 18.85
C PRO A 283 3.36 -34.92 17.92
N SER A 284 4.39 -35.70 17.59
CA SER A 284 4.25 -36.88 16.73
C SER A 284 3.56 -38.06 17.45
N ASP A 285 3.74 -38.19 18.77
CA ASP A 285 3.07 -39.19 19.60
C ASP A 285 1.56 -38.88 19.74
N PHE A 286 1.17 -37.60 19.68
CA PHE A 286 -0.24 -37.20 19.71
C PHE A 286 -0.95 -37.61 18.43
N GLU A 287 -0.38 -37.28 17.27
CA GLU A 287 -0.98 -37.58 15.96
C GLU A 287 -1.15 -39.10 15.77
N GLU A 288 -0.12 -39.90 16.11
CA GLU A 288 -0.20 -41.36 15.99
C GLU A 288 -1.31 -41.95 16.89
N ARG A 289 -1.46 -41.43 18.11
CA ARG A 289 -2.48 -41.91 19.07
C ARG A 289 -3.88 -41.41 18.73
N PHE A 290 -4.03 -40.17 18.27
CA PHE A 290 -5.29 -39.63 17.77
C PHE A 290 -5.80 -40.45 16.59
N LEU A 291 -4.95 -40.73 15.60
CA LEU A 291 -5.29 -41.56 14.45
C LEU A 291 -5.62 -43.00 14.85
N ALA A 292 -4.92 -43.56 15.84
CA ALA A 292 -5.24 -44.88 16.38
C ALA A 292 -6.64 -44.92 17.02
N ILE A 293 -7.01 -43.92 17.82
CA ILE A 293 -8.36 -43.80 18.40
C ILE A 293 -9.40 -43.62 17.30
N LEU A 294 -9.13 -42.75 16.32
CA LEU A 294 -10.02 -42.49 15.20
C LEU A 294 -10.29 -43.78 14.41
N HIS A 295 -9.25 -44.53 14.04
CA HIS A 295 -9.39 -45.78 13.30
C HIS A 295 -10.07 -46.89 14.12
N GLU A 296 -9.89 -46.91 15.45
CA GLU A 296 -10.59 -47.89 16.29
C GLU A 296 -12.09 -47.63 16.35
N VAL A 297 -12.51 -46.36 16.44
CA VAL A 297 -13.93 -45.96 16.61
C VAL A 297 -14.65 -45.80 15.26
N ALA A 298 -13.96 -45.31 14.23
CA ALA A 298 -14.50 -45.04 12.91
C ALA A 298 -14.28 -46.19 11.90
N GLY A 299 -13.32 -47.09 12.19
CA GLY A 299 -12.89 -48.19 11.33
C GLY A 299 -11.50 -47.95 10.72
N GLU A 300 -10.75 -49.03 10.50
CA GLU A 300 -9.34 -48.99 10.03
C GLU A 300 -9.13 -48.27 8.69
N ASP A 301 -10.19 -48.10 7.90
CA ASP A 301 -10.18 -47.46 6.58
C ASP A 301 -10.92 -46.10 6.59
N PHE A 302 -11.09 -45.46 7.75
CA PHE A 302 -11.74 -44.15 7.82
C PHE A 302 -10.82 -43.05 7.30
N GLU A 303 -10.96 -42.73 6.01
CA GLU A 303 -10.33 -41.59 5.33
C GLU A 303 -11.29 -40.39 5.18
N GLY A 304 -12.45 -40.44 5.84
CA GLY A 304 -13.51 -39.44 5.73
C GLY A 304 -13.26 -38.19 6.59
N ASP A 305 -14.00 -37.14 6.29
CA ASP A 305 -14.07 -35.95 7.13
C ASP A 305 -14.61 -36.35 8.52
N PRO A 306 -14.00 -35.94 9.65
CA PRO A 306 -14.52 -36.18 11.01
C PRO A 306 -16.01 -35.82 11.20
N CYS A 307 -16.56 -34.97 10.33
CA CYS A 307 -17.98 -34.62 10.30
C CYS A 307 -18.91 -35.66 9.68
N GLU A 308 -18.35 -36.65 8.98
CA GLU A 308 -19.07 -37.85 8.54
C GLU A 308 -19.26 -38.89 9.65
N LEU A 309 -18.57 -38.72 10.80
CA LEU A 309 -18.77 -39.57 11.97
C LEU A 309 -20.21 -39.44 12.50
N THR A 310 -20.70 -40.50 13.12
CA THR A 310 -21.94 -40.40 13.90
C THR A 310 -21.70 -39.67 15.21
N GLU A 311 -22.73 -39.05 15.78
CA GLU A 311 -22.66 -38.37 17.09
C GLU A 311 -22.08 -39.29 18.19
N ALA A 312 -22.51 -40.55 18.21
CA ALA A 312 -22.00 -41.56 19.14
C ALA A 312 -20.49 -41.86 18.95
N GLN A 313 -19.99 -41.83 17.71
CA GLN A 313 -18.57 -42.02 17.43
C GLN A 313 -17.75 -40.81 17.88
N ARG A 314 -18.26 -39.58 17.69
CA ARG A 314 -17.60 -38.36 18.18
C ARG A 314 -17.52 -38.33 19.70
N GLU A 315 -18.62 -38.65 20.39
CA GLU A 315 -18.63 -38.76 21.86
C GLU A 315 -17.63 -39.82 22.36
N GLU A 316 -17.54 -40.97 21.68
CA GLU A 316 -16.59 -42.03 22.05
C GLU A 316 -15.13 -41.63 21.81
N ILE A 317 -14.83 -40.95 20.70
CA ILE A 317 -13.48 -40.42 20.42
C ILE A 317 -13.09 -39.39 21.47
N ASN A 318 -13.95 -38.41 21.77
CA ASN A 318 -13.68 -37.37 22.76
C ASN A 318 -13.48 -37.95 24.17
N ALA A 319 -14.27 -38.96 24.54
CA ALA A 319 -14.09 -39.65 25.82
C ALA A 319 -12.74 -40.37 25.92
N ARG A 320 -12.26 -40.97 24.82
CA ARG A 320 -10.96 -41.64 24.77
C ARG A 320 -9.79 -40.66 24.77
N LEU A 321 -9.91 -39.55 24.03
CA LEU A 321 -8.91 -38.48 24.08
C LEU A 321 -8.75 -37.92 25.50
N LEU A 322 -9.87 -37.68 26.19
CA LEU A 322 -9.86 -37.24 27.59
C LEU A 322 -9.25 -38.27 28.55
N GLU A 323 -9.51 -39.57 28.34
CA GLU A 323 -8.90 -40.64 29.14
C GLU A 323 -7.38 -40.76 28.88
N GLU A 324 -6.95 -40.54 27.64
CA GLU A 324 -5.59 -40.77 27.18
C GLU A 324 -4.65 -39.59 27.44
N PHE A 325 -5.17 -38.37 27.34
CA PHE A 325 -4.41 -37.12 27.46
C PHE A 325 -4.79 -36.28 28.70
N GLY A 326 -5.80 -36.71 29.46
CA GLY A 326 -6.22 -36.05 30.70
C GLY A 326 -7.24 -34.93 30.49
N GLU A 327 -7.66 -34.30 31.60
CA GLU A 327 -8.68 -33.24 31.61
C GLU A 327 -8.25 -31.98 30.84
N ASP A 328 -6.95 -31.83 30.59
CA ASP A 328 -6.34 -30.71 29.87
C ASP A 328 -6.16 -31.00 28.37
N CYS A 329 -6.80 -32.03 27.81
CA CYS A 329 -6.70 -32.36 26.39
C CYS A 329 -7.29 -31.22 25.53
N PRO A 330 -6.49 -30.56 24.68
CA PRO A 330 -6.95 -29.38 23.93
C PRO A 330 -7.83 -29.72 22.73
N VAL A 331 -8.02 -31.01 22.41
CA VAL A 331 -8.66 -31.45 21.16
C VAL A 331 -10.00 -32.14 21.44
N GLN A 332 -11.05 -31.61 20.83
CA GLN A 332 -12.36 -32.25 20.74
C GLN A 332 -12.78 -32.34 19.28
N VAL A 333 -13.30 -33.50 18.86
CA VAL A 333 -13.91 -33.70 17.55
C VAL A 333 -15.34 -33.18 17.62
N VAL A 334 -15.59 -32.00 17.06
CA VAL A 334 -16.89 -31.33 17.02
C VAL A 334 -17.30 -31.10 15.57
N CYS A 335 -18.56 -31.38 15.23
CA CYS A 335 -19.08 -31.21 13.87
C CYS A 335 -20.58 -30.87 13.90
N GLY A 336 -20.93 -29.74 13.28
CA GLY A 336 -22.30 -29.27 13.07
C GLY A 336 -22.47 -27.78 13.37
N ASP A 337 -23.54 -27.21 12.84
CA ASP A 337 -24.05 -25.82 13.03
C ASP A 337 -24.34 -25.43 14.50
N ASP A 338 -23.91 -26.25 15.46
CA ASP A 338 -24.12 -26.15 16.90
C ASP A 338 -22.96 -25.44 17.63
N LEU A 339 -22.13 -24.67 16.92
CA LEU A 339 -21.19 -23.72 17.53
C LEU A 339 -21.91 -22.54 18.23
N GLU A 340 -23.24 -22.41 18.06
CA GLU A 340 -24.08 -21.51 18.85
C GLU A 340 -24.29 -22.04 20.28
N GLY A 341 -23.26 -22.05 21.12
CA GLY A 341 -23.48 -22.42 22.53
C GLY A 341 -22.27 -22.62 23.44
N TRP A 342 -21.04 -22.39 22.98
CA TRP A 342 -19.91 -22.32 23.90
C TRP A 342 -19.84 -20.94 24.55
N ASP A 343 -20.65 -20.76 25.60
CA ASP A 343 -20.40 -19.74 26.63
C ASP A 343 -19.09 -20.11 27.32
N ASN A 344 -17.98 -19.57 26.82
CA ASN A 344 -16.68 -19.64 27.45
C ASN A 344 -16.68 -18.73 28.70
N GLN A 345 -17.38 -19.15 29.76
CA GLN A 345 -17.32 -18.50 31.06
C GLN A 345 -16.05 -18.93 31.79
N GLY A 346 -14.94 -18.29 31.45
CA GLY A 346 -13.79 -18.23 32.35
C GLY A 346 -12.44 -18.03 31.68
N GLY A 347 -12.00 -16.77 31.61
CA GLY A 347 -10.58 -16.43 31.46
C GLY A 347 -10.25 -15.72 30.17
N ASP A 348 -9.99 -14.42 30.28
CA ASP A 348 -9.17 -13.58 29.40
C ASP A 348 -9.69 -13.31 27.96
N GLY A 349 -10.77 -12.51 27.91
CA GLY A 349 -10.72 -11.16 27.33
C GLY A 349 -10.56 -10.92 25.82
N GLY A 350 -10.31 -11.95 25.00
CA GLY A 350 -10.26 -11.84 23.54
C GLY A 350 -11.11 -12.91 22.88
N GLY A 351 -12.41 -12.64 22.73
CA GLY A 351 -13.29 -13.52 21.95
C GLY A 351 -13.28 -13.08 20.50
N ASP A 352 -12.80 -13.93 19.61
CA ASP A 352 -12.94 -13.75 18.17
C ASP A 352 -14.43 -13.63 17.82
N ILE A 353 -14.81 -12.52 17.18
CA ILE A 353 -16.17 -12.33 16.69
C ILE A 353 -16.30 -13.16 15.41
N ASP A 354 -16.88 -14.36 15.52
CA ASP A 354 -17.26 -15.16 14.36
C ASP A 354 -18.41 -14.48 13.61
N LEU A 355 -18.09 -13.83 12.49
CA LEU A 355 -19.08 -13.28 11.58
C LEU A 355 -19.54 -14.35 10.59
N SER A 356 -20.85 -14.51 10.44
CA SER A 356 -21.37 -15.32 9.33
C SER A 356 -21.00 -14.67 7.99
N ASN A 357 -20.86 -15.46 6.92
CA ASN A 357 -20.62 -14.91 5.57
C ASN A 357 -21.69 -13.88 5.15
N GLU A 358 -22.93 -14.03 5.63
CA GLU A 358 -24.01 -13.08 5.36
C GLU A 358 -23.80 -11.75 6.10
N ASP A 359 -23.40 -11.81 7.38
CA ASP A 359 -23.12 -10.61 8.17
C ASP A 359 -21.86 -9.89 7.68
N PHE A 360 -20.86 -10.65 7.23
CA PHE A 360 -19.68 -10.10 6.57
C PHE A 360 -20.01 -9.36 5.28
N ASP A 361 -20.88 -9.94 4.44
CA ASP A 361 -21.34 -9.30 3.20
C ASP A 361 -22.13 -8.02 3.48
N ARG A 362 -22.93 -8.00 4.55
CA ARG A 362 -23.66 -6.81 5.00
C ARG A 362 -22.72 -5.74 5.56
N LEU A 363 -21.72 -6.14 6.35
CA LEU A 363 -20.71 -5.25 6.90
C LEU A 363 -19.96 -4.52 5.78
N ILE A 364 -19.53 -5.25 4.75
CA ILE A 364 -18.89 -4.64 3.57
C ILE A 364 -19.86 -3.69 2.87
N THR A 365 -21.14 -4.06 2.75
CA THR A 365 -22.16 -3.18 2.14
C THR A 365 -22.31 -1.87 2.91
N ILE A 366 -22.31 -1.92 4.25
CA ILE A 366 -22.36 -0.74 5.12
C ILE A 366 -21.13 0.14 4.89
N VAL A 367 -19.92 -0.43 5.00
CA VAL A 367 -18.66 0.31 4.79
C VAL A 367 -18.66 1.02 3.44
N LEU A 368 -18.98 0.31 2.36
CA LEU A 368 -18.99 0.88 1.01
C LEU A 368 -20.07 1.95 0.80
N SER A 369 -21.22 1.82 1.48
CA SER A 369 -22.29 2.82 1.38
C SER A 369 -21.92 4.16 2.05
N VAL A 370 -21.08 4.14 3.08
CA VAL A 370 -20.64 5.33 3.83
C VAL A 370 -19.33 5.90 3.26
N ALA A 371 -18.38 5.02 2.93
CA ALA A 371 -17.07 5.41 2.41
C ALA A 371 -17.16 5.94 0.97
N GLY A 372 -18.13 5.45 0.19
CA GLY A 372 -18.28 5.78 -1.23
C GLY A 372 -17.34 4.98 -2.13
N GLU A 373 -17.41 5.23 -3.44
CA GLU A 373 -16.68 4.47 -4.46
C GLU A 373 -15.15 4.67 -4.45
N ASN A 374 -14.67 5.67 -3.71
CA ASN A 374 -13.25 6.03 -3.64
C ASN A 374 -12.53 5.43 -2.43
N PHE A 375 -13.19 4.58 -1.65
CA PHE A 375 -12.51 3.88 -0.56
C PHE A 375 -11.38 3.02 -1.11
N ASP A 376 -10.18 3.18 -0.58
CA ASP A 376 -8.98 2.46 -0.97
C ASP A 376 -8.70 1.24 -0.08
N GLY A 377 -9.50 1.06 0.97
CA GLY A 377 -9.32 0.01 1.97
C GLY A 377 -8.62 0.45 3.24
N ASP A 378 -8.02 1.65 3.26
CA ASP A 378 -7.39 2.19 4.44
C ASP A 378 -8.45 2.85 5.35
N PRO A 379 -8.70 2.38 6.59
CA PRO A 379 -9.60 3.06 7.52
C PRO A 379 -9.29 4.54 7.70
N CYS A 380 -8.04 4.94 7.50
CA CYS A 380 -7.58 6.31 7.63
C CYS A 380 -7.86 7.19 6.41
N SER A 381 -8.30 6.62 5.29
CA SER A 381 -8.89 7.41 4.21
C SER A 381 -10.33 7.86 4.52
N LEU A 382 -10.95 7.32 5.58
CA LEU A 382 -12.27 7.72 6.06
C LEU A 382 -12.20 8.94 6.98
N THR A 383 -13.12 9.89 6.78
CA THR A 383 -13.32 10.99 7.73
C THR A 383 -13.86 10.47 9.07
N ASP A 384 -13.62 11.20 10.16
CA ASP A 384 -14.18 10.88 11.49
C ASP A 384 -15.70 10.65 11.44
N ALA A 385 -16.41 11.49 10.69
CA ALA A 385 -17.86 11.37 10.51
C ALA A 385 -18.26 10.08 9.77
N GLN A 386 -17.48 9.64 8.80
CA GLN A 386 -17.73 8.36 8.11
C GLN A 386 -17.46 7.17 9.03
N ARG A 387 -16.42 7.23 9.86
CA ARG A 387 -16.10 6.18 10.83
C ARG A 387 -17.18 6.04 11.90
N GLU A 388 -17.64 7.17 12.46
CA GLU A 388 -18.77 7.20 13.39
C GLU A 388 -20.07 6.66 12.76
N GLU A 389 -20.33 6.97 11.49
CA GLU A 389 -21.52 6.52 10.79
C GLU A 389 -21.46 5.01 10.45
N ILE A 390 -20.29 4.49 10.10
CA ILE A 390 -20.07 3.04 9.93
C ILE A 390 -20.33 2.33 11.25
N ASP A 391 -19.74 2.78 12.36
CA ASP A 391 -19.99 2.20 13.69
C ASP A 391 -21.48 2.18 14.03
N ARG A 392 -22.17 3.29 13.78
CA ARG A 392 -23.61 3.42 14.03
C ARG A 392 -24.44 2.42 13.20
N LEU A 393 -24.13 2.27 11.92
CA LEU A 393 -24.86 1.36 11.02
C LEU A 393 -24.55 -0.10 11.32
N VAL A 394 -23.31 -0.44 11.64
CA VAL A 394 -22.92 -1.79 12.04
C VAL A 394 -23.60 -2.20 13.35
N GLU A 395 -23.68 -1.31 14.33
CA GLU A 395 -24.41 -1.57 15.57
C GLU A 395 -25.92 -1.73 15.32
N GLU A 396 -26.50 -0.89 14.44
CA GLU A 396 -27.93 -0.94 14.12
C GLU A 396 -28.33 -2.20 13.32
N GLU A 397 -27.54 -2.58 12.32
CA GLU A 397 -27.88 -3.65 11.38
C GLU A 397 -27.36 -5.03 11.81
N LEU A 398 -26.18 -5.09 12.42
CA LEU A 398 -25.52 -6.34 12.80
C LEU A 398 -25.47 -6.55 14.31
N GLY A 399 -25.73 -5.52 15.12
CA GLY A 399 -25.62 -5.62 16.58
C GLY A 399 -24.18 -5.72 17.07
N LEU A 400 -23.23 -5.27 16.25
CA LEU A 400 -21.78 -5.34 16.51
C LEU A 400 -21.22 -3.93 16.78
N SER A 401 -20.19 -3.85 17.60
CA SER A 401 -19.47 -2.59 17.87
C SER A 401 -18.03 -2.76 17.43
N LEU A 402 -17.66 -2.20 16.27
CA LEU A 402 -16.31 -2.34 15.70
C LEU A 402 -15.35 -1.20 16.08
N GLN A 403 -15.88 -0.11 16.66
CA GLN A 403 -15.09 1.04 17.13
C GLN A 403 -14.18 1.64 16.05
N PHE A 404 -14.64 1.74 14.80
CA PHE A 404 -13.94 2.40 13.69
C PHE A 404 -13.45 3.81 14.05
N ALA A 405 -14.25 4.56 14.82
CA ALA A 405 -13.88 5.89 15.27
C ALA A 405 -12.67 5.91 16.22
N GLU A 406 -12.33 4.79 16.85
CA GLU A 406 -11.20 4.66 17.78
C GLU A 406 -9.90 4.24 17.08
N ILE A 407 -9.95 3.88 15.79
CA ILE A 407 -8.75 3.53 15.01
C ILE A 407 -7.87 4.80 14.90
N PRO A 408 -6.65 4.79 15.46
CA PRO A 408 -5.80 5.97 15.49
C PRO A 408 -5.23 6.26 14.10
N CYS A 409 -5.83 7.22 13.41
CA CYS A 409 -5.35 7.70 12.12
C CYS A 409 -4.46 8.92 12.32
N GLY A 410 -3.16 8.69 12.40
CA GLY A 410 -2.17 9.74 12.55
C GLY A 410 -0.88 9.23 13.17
N VAL A 411 0.21 9.47 12.44
CA VAL A 411 1.62 9.15 12.75
C VAL A 411 2.04 7.79 12.18
N ALA A 412 2.65 7.84 10.99
CA ALA A 412 3.53 6.79 10.50
C ALA A 412 4.52 6.41 11.62
N GLY A 413 4.51 5.14 12.05
CA GLY A 413 5.46 4.61 13.01
C GLY A 413 4.96 4.39 14.45
N ARG A 414 3.65 4.35 14.71
CA ARG A 414 3.16 3.74 15.96
C ARG A 414 2.72 2.31 15.71
N ASN A 415 3.57 1.39 16.17
CA ASN A 415 3.22 0.00 16.43
C ASN A 415 1.87 -0.06 17.18
N PRO A 416 0.85 -0.79 16.70
CA PRO A 416 -0.47 -0.89 17.32
C PRO A 416 -0.39 -1.70 18.63
N VAL A 417 0.26 -1.17 19.67
CA VAL A 417 0.29 -1.77 21.02
C VAL A 417 -0.96 -1.43 21.82
N ASN A 418 -2.12 -1.52 21.16
CA ASN A 418 -3.36 -1.73 21.87
C ASN A 418 -3.86 -3.09 21.42
N ASN A 419 -3.63 -4.12 22.25
CA ASN A 419 -4.17 -5.47 22.13
C ASN A 419 -5.71 -5.47 22.30
N ASN A 420 -6.40 -4.52 21.67
CA ASN A 420 -7.85 -4.48 21.63
C ASN A 420 -8.29 -5.38 20.47
N PRO A 421 -8.85 -6.57 20.75
CA PRO A 421 -9.28 -7.51 19.71
C PRO A 421 -10.31 -6.89 18.76
N ALA A 422 -11.03 -5.85 19.19
CA ALA A 422 -11.94 -5.12 18.31
C ALA A 422 -11.22 -4.37 17.17
N VAL A 423 -10.01 -3.86 17.41
CA VAL A 423 -9.22 -3.12 16.40
C VAL A 423 -8.66 -4.09 15.35
N GLU A 424 -8.10 -5.21 15.77
CA GLU A 424 -7.58 -6.25 14.86
C GLU A 424 -8.68 -6.85 13.98
N GLN A 425 -9.88 -7.06 14.56
CA GLN A 425 -11.05 -7.50 13.80
C GLN A 425 -11.53 -6.42 12.82
N ALA A 426 -11.53 -5.15 13.20
CA ALA A 426 -11.88 -4.06 12.30
C ALA A 426 -10.90 -3.97 11.12
N GLU A 427 -9.59 -4.14 11.35
CA GLU A 427 -8.57 -4.21 10.30
C GLU A 427 -8.79 -5.40 9.36
N THR A 428 -9.06 -6.59 9.89
CA THR A 428 -9.37 -7.79 9.10
C THR A 428 -10.60 -7.58 8.21
N VAL A 429 -11.67 -7.00 8.78
CA VAL A 429 -12.88 -6.64 8.05
C VAL A 429 -12.58 -5.64 6.94
N LEU A 430 -11.76 -4.63 7.22
CA LEU A 430 -11.39 -3.59 6.26
C LEU A 430 -10.54 -4.11 5.12
N GLN A 431 -9.57 -4.97 5.42
CA GLN A 431 -8.74 -5.62 4.41
C GLN A 431 -9.60 -6.49 3.48
N ALA A 432 -10.56 -7.23 4.02
CA ALA A 432 -11.47 -8.02 3.23
C ALA A 432 -12.51 -7.17 2.47
N ALA A 433 -12.97 -6.06 3.05
CA ALA A 433 -13.81 -5.08 2.37
C ALA A 433 -13.05 -4.46 1.19
N SER A 434 -11.78 -4.10 1.38
CA SER A 434 -10.88 -3.61 0.33
C SER A 434 -10.70 -4.64 -0.77
N GLN A 435 -10.41 -5.89 -0.42
CA GLN A 435 -10.27 -6.97 -1.39
C GLN A 435 -11.57 -7.21 -2.17
N LYS A 436 -12.72 -7.15 -1.49
CA LYS A 436 -14.03 -7.30 -2.14
C LYS A 436 -14.36 -6.09 -3.01
N LEU A 437 -13.94 -4.88 -2.62
CA LEU A 437 -14.08 -3.67 -3.42
C LEU A 437 -13.19 -3.73 -4.67
N ALA A 438 -11.97 -4.24 -4.55
CA ALA A 438 -11.10 -4.52 -5.68
C ALA A 438 -11.76 -5.52 -6.66
N ASP A 439 -12.41 -6.56 -6.14
CA ASP A 439 -13.21 -7.50 -6.95
C ASP A 439 -14.44 -6.84 -7.63
N HIS A 440 -14.96 -5.74 -7.08
CA HIS A 440 -16.08 -4.96 -7.64
C HIS A 440 -15.63 -3.76 -8.47
N LYS A 441 -14.34 -3.44 -8.54
CA LYS A 441 -13.83 -2.36 -9.37
C LYS A 441 -13.47 -2.89 -10.76
N ILE A 442 -13.65 -2.05 -11.78
CA ILE A 442 -13.07 -2.32 -13.10
C ILE A 442 -11.59 -1.90 -13.05
N ILE A 443 -10.77 -2.77 -12.47
CA ILE A 443 -9.34 -2.58 -12.31
C ILE A 443 -8.61 -3.05 -13.57
N GLN A 444 -7.71 -2.21 -14.09
CA GLN A 444 -6.94 -2.43 -15.33
C GLN A 444 -7.80 -2.39 -16.59
N GLN A 445 -7.56 -1.37 -17.39
CA GLN A 445 -8.24 -1.14 -18.65
C GLN A 445 -7.19 -0.81 -19.71
N ARG A 446 -7.23 -1.49 -20.84
CA ARG A 446 -6.29 -1.28 -21.95
C ARG A 446 -7.03 -1.23 -23.27
N LEU A 447 -6.60 -0.32 -24.14
CA LEU A 447 -7.10 -0.18 -25.50
C LEU A 447 -5.98 -0.42 -26.50
N TYR A 448 -6.18 -1.34 -27.43
CA TYR A 448 -5.22 -1.56 -28.51
C TYR A 448 -5.88 -2.05 -29.81
N PRO A 449 -5.42 -1.60 -30.99
CA PRO A 449 -4.46 -0.52 -31.16
C PRO A 449 -5.07 0.85 -30.80
N ASN A 450 -4.22 1.76 -30.33
CA ASN A 450 -4.51 3.18 -30.14
C ASN A 450 -3.24 3.96 -30.54
N PRO A 451 -3.23 4.72 -31.66
CA PRO A 451 -4.38 5.12 -32.47
C PRO A 451 -5.09 3.99 -33.21
N VAL A 452 -6.40 4.13 -33.41
CA VAL A 452 -7.28 3.19 -34.13
C VAL A 452 -7.53 3.68 -35.55
N THR A 453 -7.69 2.75 -36.51
CA THR A 453 -8.10 3.07 -37.89
C THR A 453 -9.51 2.57 -38.23
N SER A 454 -9.90 1.39 -37.71
CA SER A 454 -11.22 0.82 -38.00
C SER A 454 -11.81 -0.01 -36.86
N SER A 455 -11.00 -0.72 -36.07
CA SER A 455 -11.42 -1.37 -34.83
C SER A 455 -10.35 -1.32 -33.74
N THR A 456 -10.77 -1.34 -32.48
CA THR A 456 -9.91 -1.39 -31.29
C THR A 456 -10.46 -2.43 -30.32
N THR A 457 -9.58 -3.10 -29.58
CA THR A 457 -9.92 -4.05 -28.54
C THR A 457 -9.83 -3.36 -27.19
N VAL A 458 -10.89 -3.49 -26.40
CA VAL A 458 -10.93 -3.08 -24.99
C VAL A 458 -10.69 -4.33 -24.15
N GLU A 459 -9.60 -4.34 -23.39
CA GLU A 459 -9.38 -5.33 -22.35
C GLU A 459 -9.59 -4.70 -20.99
N PHE A 460 -10.29 -5.42 -20.11
CA PHE A 460 -10.51 -4.96 -18.75
C PHE A 460 -10.67 -6.12 -17.77
N ARG A 461 -10.33 -5.91 -16.49
CA ARG A 461 -10.70 -6.83 -15.41
C ARG A 461 -11.93 -6.31 -14.69
N GLY A 462 -12.86 -7.19 -14.34
CA GLY A 462 -14.05 -6.79 -13.58
C GLY A 462 -14.90 -7.97 -13.12
N PRO A 463 -16.02 -7.70 -12.45
CA PRO A 463 -16.93 -8.73 -11.97
C PRO A 463 -17.67 -9.43 -13.12
N GLU A 464 -18.17 -10.64 -12.84
CA GLU A 464 -19.15 -11.27 -13.73
C GLU A 464 -20.47 -10.51 -13.69
N GLY A 465 -21.17 -10.43 -14.82
CA GLY A 465 -22.42 -9.71 -14.85
C GLY A 465 -22.88 -9.25 -16.23
N SER A 466 -23.89 -8.38 -16.21
CA SER A 466 -24.36 -7.69 -17.41
C SER A 466 -23.95 -6.22 -17.39
N GLY A 467 -23.52 -5.73 -18.54
CA GLY A 467 -22.98 -4.39 -18.66
C GLY A 467 -23.20 -3.76 -20.03
N ARG A 468 -22.57 -2.60 -20.24
CA ARG A 468 -22.61 -1.83 -21.46
C ARG A 468 -21.26 -1.16 -21.69
N VAL A 469 -20.78 -1.24 -22.93
CA VAL A 469 -19.64 -0.42 -23.39
C VAL A 469 -20.15 0.68 -24.29
N SER A 470 -19.76 1.90 -23.96
CA SER A 470 -20.15 3.12 -24.65
C SER A 470 -18.92 3.83 -25.22
N VAL A 471 -19.03 4.34 -26.45
CA VAL A 471 -18.04 5.25 -27.04
C VAL A 471 -18.65 6.63 -27.10
N ILE A 472 -18.00 7.59 -26.46
CA ILE A 472 -18.48 8.96 -26.24
C ILE A 472 -17.52 9.93 -26.94
N ASN A 473 -18.03 10.99 -27.57
CA ASN A 473 -17.20 12.04 -28.13
C ASN A 473 -16.85 13.13 -27.10
N SER A 474 -16.00 14.08 -27.47
CA SER A 474 -15.63 15.23 -26.62
C SER A 474 -16.77 16.17 -26.21
N ARG A 475 -17.99 15.97 -26.75
CA ARG A 475 -19.21 16.70 -26.35
C ARG A 475 -20.10 15.88 -25.42
N GLY A 476 -19.63 14.76 -24.90
CA GLY A 476 -20.42 13.87 -24.04
C GLY A 476 -21.49 13.06 -24.79
N GLN A 477 -21.50 13.05 -26.13
CA GLN A 477 -22.51 12.32 -26.89
C GLN A 477 -22.09 10.86 -27.11
N THR A 478 -22.93 9.91 -26.71
CA THR A 478 -22.74 8.48 -26.99
C THR A 478 -22.97 8.20 -28.48
N LEU A 479 -21.93 7.70 -29.17
CA LEU A 479 -21.95 7.35 -30.59
C LEU A 479 -22.10 5.84 -30.82
N ILE A 480 -21.51 5.04 -29.95
CA ILE A 480 -21.64 3.57 -29.94
C ILE A 480 -22.08 3.16 -28.55
N SER A 481 -23.03 2.23 -28.45
CA SER A 481 -23.48 1.62 -27.20
C SER A 481 -23.74 0.15 -27.46
N ARG A 482 -23.08 -0.73 -26.71
CA ARG A 482 -23.18 -2.19 -26.86
C ARG A 482 -23.36 -2.83 -25.50
N ASP A 483 -24.46 -3.55 -25.32
CA ASP A 483 -24.64 -4.39 -24.14
C ASP A 483 -23.67 -5.58 -24.20
N ILE A 484 -23.08 -5.91 -23.06
CA ILE A 484 -22.07 -6.96 -22.90
C ILE A 484 -22.43 -7.87 -21.72
N THR A 485 -21.89 -9.08 -21.74
CA THR A 485 -21.88 -9.99 -20.60
C THR A 485 -20.42 -10.20 -20.22
N THR A 486 -20.10 -9.95 -18.97
CA THR A 486 -18.74 -10.09 -18.42
C THR A 486 -18.63 -11.38 -17.64
N VAL A 487 -17.41 -11.92 -17.59
CA VAL A 487 -17.02 -12.99 -16.67
C VAL A 487 -16.14 -12.40 -15.58
N LYS A 488 -16.10 -13.04 -14.40
CA LYS A 488 -15.20 -12.62 -13.32
C LYS A 488 -13.76 -12.69 -13.82
N GLY A 489 -13.01 -11.61 -13.64
CA GLY A 489 -11.62 -11.51 -14.11
C GLY A 489 -11.51 -10.83 -15.47
N GLN A 490 -10.69 -11.38 -16.36
CA GLN A 490 -10.29 -10.70 -17.60
C GLN A 490 -11.36 -10.82 -18.70
N ASN A 491 -11.72 -9.68 -19.28
CA ASN A 491 -12.69 -9.53 -20.36
C ASN A 491 -12.04 -8.83 -21.55
N SER A 492 -12.47 -9.18 -22.76
CA SER A 492 -11.97 -8.58 -24.01
C SER A 492 -13.11 -8.34 -24.99
N LEU A 493 -13.19 -7.13 -25.54
CA LEU A 493 -14.25 -6.71 -26.45
C LEU A 493 -13.69 -5.92 -27.64
N GLU A 494 -13.95 -6.41 -28.86
CA GLU A 494 -13.67 -5.63 -30.07
C GLU A 494 -14.78 -4.60 -30.35
N LEU A 495 -14.37 -3.34 -30.53
CA LEU A 495 -15.19 -2.21 -30.92
C LEU A 495 -14.91 -1.81 -32.37
N ASN A 496 -15.96 -1.75 -33.19
CA ASN A 496 -15.87 -1.27 -34.57
C ASN A 496 -16.04 0.26 -34.62
N MET A 497 -14.95 0.95 -34.92
CA MET A 497 -14.84 2.41 -34.98
C MET A 497 -14.97 2.97 -36.40
N SER A 498 -15.09 2.12 -37.43
CA SER A 498 -15.05 2.51 -38.86
C SER A 498 -16.16 3.44 -39.33
N THR A 499 -17.23 3.59 -38.53
CA THR A 499 -18.36 4.48 -38.84
C THR A 499 -18.20 5.89 -38.25
N LEU A 500 -17.20 6.07 -37.38
CA LEU A 500 -16.93 7.34 -36.72
C LEU A 500 -15.98 8.19 -37.58
N LEU A 501 -16.04 9.51 -37.42
CA LEU A 501 -15.11 10.43 -38.10
C LEU A 501 -13.77 10.45 -37.35
N PRO A 502 -12.64 10.73 -38.02
CA PRO A 502 -11.36 10.92 -37.33
C PRO A 502 -11.45 11.96 -36.19
N GLY A 503 -10.85 11.66 -35.04
CA GLY A 503 -10.93 12.49 -33.83
C GLY A 503 -10.67 11.71 -32.54
N SER A 504 -10.81 12.39 -31.40
CA SER A 504 -10.67 11.82 -30.06
C SER A 504 -12.01 11.41 -29.47
N TYR A 505 -12.06 10.23 -28.88
CA TYR A 505 -13.22 9.63 -28.23
C TYR A 505 -12.83 9.05 -26.87
N PHE A 506 -13.83 8.70 -26.06
CA PHE A 506 -13.67 8.05 -24.77
C PHE A 506 -14.49 6.77 -24.75
N VAL A 507 -13.89 5.68 -24.27
CA VAL A 507 -14.57 4.41 -24.02
C VAL A 507 -14.93 4.35 -22.53
N VAL A 508 -16.20 4.05 -22.25
CA VAL A 508 -16.72 3.88 -20.88
C VAL A 508 -17.39 2.53 -20.79
N ILE A 509 -17.05 1.77 -19.75
CA ILE A 509 -17.58 0.45 -19.46
C ILE A 509 -18.46 0.58 -18.22
N THR A 510 -19.67 0.04 -18.26
CA THR A 510 -20.56 -0.01 -17.10
C THR A 510 -20.97 -1.45 -16.86
N VAL A 511 -20.69 -2.02 -15.70
CA VAL A 511 -21.05 -3.41 -15.34
C VAL A 511 -21.81 -3.36 -14.01
N GLU A 512 -23.07 -3.81 -13.99
CA GLU A 512 -23.88 -3.88 -12.76
C GLU A 512 -23.87 -2.60 -11.89
N ASN A 513 -23.88 -1.44 -12.56
CA ASN A 513 -23.78 -0.07 -12.00
C ASN A 513 -22.38 0.43 -11.68
N ILE A 514 -21.34 -0.39 -11.76
CA ILE A 514 -19.95 0.05 -11.67
C ILE A 514 -19.56 0.71 -12.98
N VAL A 515 -19.14 1.98 -12.92
CA VAL A 515 -18.68 2.74 -14.08
C VAL A 515 -17.17 2.76 -14.09
N SER A 516 -16.58 2.41 -15.23
CA SER A 516 -15.14 2.46 -15.43
C SER A 516 -14.65 3.90 -15.62
N GLU A 517 -13.37 4.12 -15.34
CA GLU A 517 -12.68 5.31 -15.85
C GLU A 517 -12.81 5.45 -17.37
N MET A 518 -12.77 6.69 -17.86
CA MET A 518 -12.89 6.98 -19.29
C MET A 518 -11.57 6.71 -20.01
N LEU A 519 -11.56 5.77 -20.95
CA LEU A 519 -10.34 5.45 -21.72
C LEU A 519 -10.27 6.28 -23.00
N PRO A 520 -9.25 7.15 -23.18
CA PRO A 520 -9.11 7.95 -24.38
C PRO A 520 -8.70 7.07 -25.58
N VAL A 521 -9.34 7.28 -26.73
CA VAL A 521 -9.02 6.62 -28.00
C VAL A 521 -8.95 7.62 -29.15
N VAL A 522 -7.91 7.54 -29.96
CA VAL A 522 -7.68 8.43 -31.10
C VAL A 522 -7.93 7.68 -32.40
N LEU A 523 -8.93 8.10 -33.18
CA LEU A 523 -9.26 7.55 -34.49
C LEU A 523 -8.61 8.38 -35.61
N GLN A 524 -7.87 7.72 -36.51
CA GLN A 524 -7.14 8.35 -37.62
C GLN A 524 -7.89 8.32 -38.96
#